data_AF-A0A940HSZ5-F1
#
_entry.id   AF-A0A940HSZ5-F1
#
_cell.length_a   1.000
_cell.length_b   1.000
_cell.length_c   1.000
_cell.angle_alpha   90.00
_cell.angle_beta   90.00
_cell.angle_gamma   90.00
#
_symmetry.space_group_name_H-M   'P 1'
#
loop_
_entity.id
_entity.type
_entity.pdbx_description
1 polymer ?
#
loop_
_entity_poly.entity_id
_entity_poly.type
_entity_poly.pdbx_seq_one_letter_code
_entity_poly.pdbx_strand_id
1 'polypeptide(L)'
;MSSKVIFTVSPVPLGATFRNQDVVISNEESKSILRVAAAQIENEYENALYFPTYEFCKYSQNVFLEDGRHIKPEIVDKIVQLFEYNYF
;
A
#
# COMPACT_ATOMS: atom_id res chain seq x y z
N MET A 1 -3.95 28.19 -3.06
CA MET A 1 -3.36 27.04 -2.35
C MET A 1 -3.51 25.83 -3.25
N SER A 2 -2.43 25.08 -3.51
CA SER A 2 -2.54 23.77 -4.18
C SER A 2 -3.03 22.73 -3.16
N SER A 3 -3.90 21.82 -3.59
CA SER A 3 -4.36 20.71 -2.73
C SER A 3 -3.28 19.64 -2.63
N LYS A 4 -3.08 19.06 -1.45
CA LYS A 4 -2.20 17.89 -1.28
C LYS A 4 -2.88 16.66 -1.87
N VAL A 5 -2.12 15.84 -2.59
CA VAL A 5 -2.57 14.55 -3.13
C VAL A 5 -1.73 13.46 -2.48
N ILE A 6 -2.37 12.51 -1.81
CA ILE A 6 -1.69 11.43 -1.11
C ILE A 6 -1.91 10.12 -1.87
N PHE A 7 -0.81 9.46 -2.22
CA PHE A 7 -0.77 8.18 -2.91
C PHE A 7 -0.48 7.06 -1.94
N THR A 8 -1.08 5.89 -2.18
CA THR A 8 -0.83 4.66 -1.42
C THR A 8 -0.74 3.47 -2.35
N VAL A 9 0.10 2.49 -2.01
CA VAL A 9 0.00 1.15 -2.62
C VAL A 9 -0.80 0.26 -1.68
N SER A 10 -1.86 -0.36 -2.22
CA SER A 10 -2.70 -1.25 -1.42
C SER A 10 -1.88 -2.44 -0.89
N PRO A 11 -1.95 -2.75 0.42
CA PRO A 11 -1.27 -3.91 1.00
C PRO A 11 -1.94 -5.26 0.72
N VAL A 12 -3.15 -5.27 0.16
CA VAL A 12 -3.90 -6.52 -0.09
C VAL A 12 -3.18 -7.34 -1.18
N PRO A 13 -2.75 -8.58 -0.88
CA PRO A 13 -2.13 -9.47 -1.87
C PRO A 13 -3.11 -9.87 -2.98
N LEU A 14 -2.58 -10.01 -4.20
CA LEU A 14 -3.31 -10.61 -5.32
C LEU A 14 -3.62 -12.09 -5.02
N GLY A 15 -4.85 -12.51 -5.30
CA GLY A 15 -5.28 -13.91 -5.14
C GLY A 15 -5.21 -14.73 -6.43
N ALA A 16 -5.23 -14.08 -7.59
CA ALA A 16 -5.10 -14.69 -8.91
C ALA A 16 -4.64 -13.64 -9.93
N THR A 17 -3.98 -14.09 -11.00
CA THR A 17 -3.65 -13.27 -12.16
C THR A 17 -3.90 -14.06 -13.45
N PHE A 18 -4.04 -13.36 -14.58
CA PHE A 18 -4.12 -13.98 -15.91
C PHE A 18 -2.73 -14.18 -16.54
N ARG A 19 -1.67 -14.23 -15.74
CA ARG A 19 -0.29 -14.41 -16.19
C ARG A 19 0.11 -15.87 -16.03
N ASN A 20 0.96 -16.38 -16.92
CA ASN A 20 1.60 -17.69 -16.74
C ASN A 20 2.79 -17.57 -15.77
N GLN A 21 2.51 -17.15 -14.54
CA GLN A 21 3.49 -16.86 -13.49
C GLN A 21 2.86 -17.10 -12.11
N ASP A 22 3.68 -17.49 -11.14
CA ASP A 22 3.26 -17.61 -9.75
C ASP A 22 2.63 -16.29 -9.24
N VAL A 23 1.50 -16.40 -8.54
CA VAL A 23 0.72 -15.25 -8.07
C VAL A 23 1.49 -14.37 -7.09
N VAL A 24 2.38 -14.94 -6.27
CA VAL A 24 3.22 -14.18 -5.33
C VAL A 24 4.25 -13.37 -6.09
N ILE A 25 4.88 -13.94 -7.12
CA ILE A 25 5.81 -13.22 -7.98
C ILE A 25 5.09 -12.10 -8.73
N SER A 26 3.93 -12.39 -9.34
CA SER A 26 3.12 -11.37 -10.02
C SER A 26 2.66 -10.26 -9.07
N ASN A 27 2.32 -10.61 -7.84
CA ASN A 27 1.96 -9.65 -6.80
C ASN A 27 3.15 -8.75 -6.46
N GLU A 28 4.32 -9.32 -6.17
CA GLU A 28 5.52 -8.56 -5.83
C GLU A 28 5.92 -7.62 -6.96
N GLU A 29 5.90 -8.09 -8.21
CA GLU A 29 6.18 -7.28 -9.40
C GLU A 29 5.19 -6.11 -9.51
N SER A 30 3.89 -6.39 -9.44
CA SER A 30 2.85 -5.36 -9.59
C SER A 30 2.92 -4.29 -8.49
N LYS A 31 3.11 -4.69 -7.24
CA LYS A 31 3.22 -3.76 -6.10
C LYS A 31 4.51 -2.96 -6.15
N SER A 32 5.63 -3.58 -6.56
CA SER A 32 6.91 -2.88 -6.74
C SER A 32 6.83 -1.81 -7.83
N ILE A 33 6.21 -2.13 -8.97
CA ILE A 33 6.00 -1.15 -10.06
C ILE A 33 5.16 0.03 -9.57
N LEU A 34 4.03 -0.23 -8.90
CA LEU A 34 3.19 0.84 -8.35
C LEU A 34 3.92 1.67 -7.28
N ARG A 35 4.77 1.02 -6.48
CA ARG A 35 5.55 1.71 -5.45
C ARG A 35 6.58 2.66 -6.07
N VAL A 36 7.27 2.22 -7.12
CA VAL A 36 8.21 3.06 -7.88
C VAL A 36 7.47 4.23 -8.52
N ALA A 37 6.32 3.99 -9.16
CA ALA A 37 5.51 5.06 -9.76
C ALA A 37 5.09 6.11 -8.71
N ALA A 38 4.67 5.68 -7.52
CA ALA A 38 4.33 6.59 -6.44
C ALA A 38 5.55 7.39 -5.93
N ALA A 39 6.74 6.78 -5.85
CA ALA A 39 7.97 7.49 -5.49
C ALA A 39 8.35 8.54 -6.54
N GLN A 40 8.18 8.23 -7.83
CA GLN A 40 8.45 9.18 -8.91
C GLN A 40 7.52 10.39 -8.81
N ILE A 41 6.22 10.17 -8.58
CA ILE A 41 5.24 11.24 -8.43
C ILE A 41 5.54 12.11 -7.19
N GLU A 42 5.87 11.50 -6.05
CA GLU A 42 6.26 12.24 -4.84
C GLU A 42 7.53 13.11 -5.06
N ASN A 43 8.50 12.62 -5.82
CA ASN A 43 9.72 13.37 -6.12
C ASN A 43 9.51 14.49 -7.16
N GLU A 44 8.55 14.33 -8.07
CA GLU A 44 8.32 15.27 -9.18
C GLU A 44 7.39 16.42 -8.79
N TYR A 45 6.42 16.19 -7.88
CA TYR A 45 5.37 17.15 -7.55
C TYR A 45 5.40 17.53 -6.07
N GLU A 46 5.62 18.82 -5.77
CA GLU A 46 5.70 19.35 -4.40
C GLU A 46 4.43 19.10 -3.55
N ASN A 47 3.27 18.92 -4.19
CA ASN A 47 2.00 18.67 -3.52
C ASN A 47 1.60 17.18 -3.48
N ALA A 48 2.46 16.28 -3.96
CA ALA A 48 2.25 14.84 -3.88
C ALA A 48 3.00 14.25 -2.68
N LEU A 49 2.35 13.32 -1.98
CA LEU A 49 2.91 12.61 -0.83
C LEU A 49 2.62 11.11 -0.97
N TYR A 50 3.52 10.26 -0.50
CA TYR A 50 3.29 8.82 -0.40
C TYR A 50 3.04 8.42 1.05
N PHE A 51 1.96 7.66 1.29
CA PHE A 51 1.68 7.07 2.60
C PHE A 51 1.91 5.54 2.55
N PRO A 52 2.80 4.99 3.41
CA PRO A 52 3.40 3.67 3.23
C PRO A 52 2.56 2.50 3.77
N THR A 53 1.30 2.38 3.32
CA THR A 53 0.41 1.27 3.75
C THR A 53 0.91 -0.09 3.31
N TYR A 54 1.50 -0.20 2.12
CA TYR A 54 2.03 -1.46 1.58
C TYR A 54 3.17 -1.99 2.45
N GLU A 55 4.16 -1.15 2.73
CA GLU A 55 5.32 -1.50 3.54
C GLU A 55 4.92 -1.82 4.98
N PHE A 56 4.02 -1.04 5.57
CA PHE A 56 3.50 -1.28 6.91
C PHE A 56 2.96 -2.70 7.05
N CYS A 57 2.08 -3.13 6.14
CA CYS A 57 1.52 -4.49 6.18
C CYS A 57 2.53 -5.57 5.78
N LYS A 58 3.41 -5.29 4.80
CA LYS A 58 4.41 -6.26 4.30
C LYS A 58 5.43 -6.65 5.37
N TYR A 59 5.85 -5.70 6.21
CA TYR A 59 6.89 -5.91 7.23
C TYR A 59 6.33 -6.13 8.64
N SER A 60 5.01 -6.11 8.81
CA SER A 60 4.35 -6.38 10.09
C SER A 60 3.90 -7.84 10.20
N GLN A 61 3.89 -8.37 11.43
CA GLN A 61 3.34 -9.69 11.72
C GLN A 61 1.85 -9.59 12.09
N ASN A 62 1.11 -10.70 11.90
CA ASN A 62 -0.29 -10.83 12.33
C ASN A 62 -1.26 -9.79 11.75
N VAL A 63 -0.99 -9.32 10.52
CA VAL A 63 -1.75 -8.27 9.81
C VAL A 63 -3.05 -8.77 9.20
N PHE A 64 -3.04 -9.96 8.63
CA PHE A 64 -4.15 -10.50 7.85
C PHE A 64 -5.03 -11.45 8.66
N LEU A 65 -6.29 -11.59 8.25
CA LEU A 65 -7.18 -12.68 8.63
C LEU A 65 -6.62 -14.03 8.13
N GLU A 66 -7.27 -15.13 8.49
CA GLU A 66 -6.82 -16.48 8.18
C GLU A 66 -6.67 -16.77 6.67
N ASP A 67 -7.34 -16.00 5.82
CA ASP A 67 -7.22 -16.09 4.36
C ASP A 67 -5.92 -15.49 3.79
N GLY A 68 -5.08 -14.87 4.63
CA GLY A 68 -3.81 -14.26 4.24
C GLY A 68 -3.95 -13.03 3.35
N ARG A 69 -5.14 -12.45 3.20
CA ARG A 69 -5.42 -11.34 2.28
C ARG A 69 -6.18 -10.18 2.90
N HIS A 70 -7.25 -10.45 3.62
CA HIS A 70 -8.04 -9.41 4.25
C HIS A 70 -7.33 -8.93 5.52
N ILE A 71 -7.19 -7.61 5.68
CA ILE A 71 -6.49 -7.01 6.82
C ILE A 71 -7.45 -7.04 8.01
N LYS A 72 -6.90 -7.33 9.20
CA LYS A 72 -7.70 -7.33 10.43
C LYS A 72 -8.26 -5.92 10.71
N PRO A 73 -9.51 -5.77 11.15
CA PRO A 73 -10.13 -4.47 11.41
C PRO A 73 -9.30 -3.57 12.32
N GLU A 74 -8.73 -4.12 13.40
CA GLU A 74 -7.90 -3.36 14.35
C GLU A 74 -6.59 -2.85 13.74
N ILE A 75 -6.13 -3.44 12.64
CA ILE A 75 -4.97 -2.96 11.90
C ILE A 75 -5.39 -1.87 10.92
N VAL A 76 -6.57 -1.99 10.30
CA VAL A 76 -7.15 -0.90 9.49
C VAL A 76 -7.32 0.35 10.32
N ASP A 77 -7.88 0.23 11.53
CA ASP A 77 -8.06 1.37 12.45
C ASP A 77 -6.74 2.07 12.77
N LYS A 78 -5.67 1.29 13.03
CA LYS A 78 -4.33 1.85 13.27
C LYS A 78 -3.77 2.58 12.05
N ILE A 79 -3.98 2.04 10.85
CA ILE A 79 -3.52 2.67 9.61
C ILE A 79 -4.25 4.00 9.40
N VAL A 80 -5.56 4.04 9.64
CA VAL A 80 -6.36 5.27 9.54
C VAL A 80 -5.94 6.30 10.58
N GLN A 81 -5.74 5.89 11.84
CA GLN A 81 -5.25 6.81 12.89
C GLN A 81 -3.87 7.39 12.56
N LEU A 82 -2.96 6.56 12.01
CA LEU A 82 -1.65 7.04 11.58
C LEU A 82 -1.77 8.01 10.40
N PHE A 83 -2.67 7.74 9.45
CA PHE A 83 -2.94 8.65 8.34
C PHE A 83 -3.47 9.99 8.84
N GLU A 84 -4.49 9.99 9.71
CA GLU A 84 -5.04 11.19 10.32
C GLU A 84 -3.96 12.00 11.03
N TYR A 85 -3.19 11.38 11.93
CA TYR A 85 -2.12 12.04 12.67
C TYR A 85 -1.05 12.72 11.79
N ASN A 86 -0.76 12.18 10.61
CA ASN A 86 0.28 12.74 9.73
C ASN A 86 -0.22 13.86 8.82
N TYR A 87 -1.53 13.94 8.55
CA TYR A 87 -2.06 14.81 7.49
C TYR A 87 -3.22 15.73 7.92
N PHE A 88 -3.76 15.56 9.13
CA PHE A 88 -4.84 16.36 9.72
C PHE A 88 -4.48 16.82 11.14
#